data_AF-A0A951K4T1-F1
#
_entry.id   AF-A0A951K4T1-F1
#
_cell.length_a   1.000
_cell.length_b   1.000
_cell.length_c   1.000
_cell.angle_alpha   90.00
_cell.angle_beta   90.00
_cell.angle_gamma   90.00
#
_symmetry.space_group_name_H-M   'P 1'
#
loop_
_entity.id
_entity.type
_entity.pdbx_description
1 polymer ?
#
loop_
_entity_poly.entity_id
_entity_poly.type
_entity_poly.pdbx_seq_one_letter_code
_entity_poly.pdbx_strand_id
1 'polypeptide(L)'
;MFRRDLFGRRNGGLEHVERCVLEMLDVDRQTLDLATSGLLGSANPEALRCAVSDSDHGVNLLVQQVRRELVVHASVRGGHADIPAMLVAMSIIKDVERVGDYAKQLLRLARVRGPFVPGTAEHVELTAYSSRIAGHVTDVRGRAGNARRTRSHRADHRPASPDR
;
A
#
# COMPACT_ATOMS: atom_id res chain seq x y z
N MET A 1 -15.81 23.27 -6.89
CA MET A 1 -14.54 23.01 -7.61
C MET A 1 -13.38 23.09 -6.60
N PHE A 2 -13.14 22.04 -5.80
CA PHE A 2 -12.06 22.00 -4.81
C PHE A 2 -10.90 21.17 -5.35
N ARG A 3 -9.97 21.83 -6.05
CA ARG A 3 -8.66 21.27 -6.37
C ARG A 3 -7.64 21.97 -5.47
N ARG A 4 -7.67 21.62 -4.18
CA ARG A 4 -6.52 21.91 -3.30
C ARG A 4 -5.52 20.80 -3.56
N ASP A 5 -4.38 21.17 -4.13
CA ASP A 5 -3.17 20.34 -4.03
C ASP A 5 -2.95 20.08 -2.54
N LEU A 6 -3.31 18.89 -2.09
CA LEU A 6 -3.44 18.58 -0.66
C LEU A 6 -2.14 18.84 0.11
N PHE A 7 -0.99 18.86 -0.55
CA PHE A 7 0.32 18.93 0.12
C PHE A 7 1.34 19.75 -0.71
N GLY A 8 1.26 21.07 -0.62
CA GLY A 8 2.13 22.01 -1.34
C GLY A 8 3.59 22.03 -0.88
N ARG A 9 4.50 21.79 -1.84
CA ARG A 9 5.93 22.15 -1.92
C ARG A 9 6.66 22.48 -0.60
N ARG A 10 7.33 21.48 0.00
CA ARG A 10 8.67 21.50 0.67
C ARG A 10 9.00 20.08 1.25
N ASN A 11 8.83 19.02 0.44
CA ASN A 11 8.29 17.70 0.86
C ASN A 11 9.27 16.50 0.89
N GLY A 12 10.47 16.61 1.46
CA GLY A 12 11.35 15.42 1.60
C GLY A 12 10.74 14.28 2.44
N GLY A 13 10.05 14.62 3.54
CA GLY A 13 9.43 13.64 4.44
C GLY A 13 8.13 13.01 3.90
N LEU A 14 7.26 13.80 3.26
CA LEU A 14 5.99 13.29 2.73
C LEU A 14 6.19 12.42 1.47
N GLU A 15 7.18 12.73 0.64
CA GLU A 15 7.50 11.91 -0.53
C GLU A 15 8.05 10.53 -0.15
N HIS A 16 8.76 10.45 0.98
CA HIS A 16 9.19 9.18 1.57
C HIS A 16 7.97 8.38 2.06
N VAL A 17 7.08 9.00 2.82
CA VAL A 17 5.82 8.37 3.29
C VAL A 17 4.98 7.83 2.13
N GLU A 18 4.82 8.62 1.07
CA GLU A 18 4.12 8.19 -0.15
C GLU A 18 4.80 6.96 -0.78
N ARG A 19 6.14 6.93 -0.81
CA ARG A 19 6.91 5.79 -1.35
C ARG A 19 6.70 4.53 -0.50
N CYS A 20 6.75 4.65 0.83
CA CYS A 20 6.49 3.54 1.74
C CYS A 20 5.08 2.97 1.57
N VAL A 21 4.06 3.84 1.43
CA VAL A 21 2.68 3.38 1.18
C VAL A 21 2.59 2.56 -0.11
N LEU A 22 3.25 3.01 -1.19
CA LEU A 22 3.25 2.28 -2.46
C LEU A 22 4.01 0.95 -2.38
N GLU A 23 5.12 0.92 -1.65
CA GLU A 23 5.89 -0.30 -1.40
C GLU A 23 5.10 -1.32 -0.58
N MET A 24 4.45 -0.87 0.50
CA MET A 24 3.57 -1.73 1.32
C MET A 24 2.42 -2.30 0.49
N LEU A 25 1.76 -1.47 -0.33
CA LEU A 25 0.69 -1.93 -1.23
C LEU A 25 1.16 -3.02 -2.20
N ASP A 26 2.40 -2.94 -2.67
CA ASP A 26 2.96 -3.97 -3.56
C ASP A 26 3.20 -5.29 -2.84
N VAL A 27 3.78 -5.23 -1.64
CA VAL A 27 4.01 -6.40 -0.79
C VAL A 27 2.68 -7.04 -0.40
N ASP A 28 1.69 -6.25 0.02
CA ASP A 28 0.37 -6.75 0.42
C ASP A 28 -0.39 -7.36 -0.75
N ARG A 29 -0.28 -6.78 -1.95
CA ARG A 29 -0.85 -7.36 -3.17
C ARG A 29 -0.24 -8.73 -3.47
N GLN A 30 1.09 -8.84 -3.45
CA GLN A 30 1.78 -10.11 -3.68
C GLN A 30 1.41 -11.14 -2.62
N THR A 31 1.31 -10.72 -1.36
CA THR A 31 0.92 -11.57 -0.24
C THR A 31 -0.52 -12.06 -0.38
N LEU A 32 -1.42 -11.20 -0.84
CA LEU A 32 -2.81 -11.55 -1.16
C LEU A 32 -2.88 -12.55 -2.31
N ASP A 33 -2.09 -12.37 -3.37
CA ASP A 33 -2.03 -13.30 -4.50
C ASP A 33 -1.55 -14.69 -4.04
N LEU A 34 -0.51 -14.74 -3.20
CA LEU A 34 -0.03 -15.98 -2.59
C LEU A 34 -1.12 -16.65 -1.74
N ALA A 35 -1.71 -15.92 -0.80
CA ALA A 35 -2.76 -16.46 0.07
C ALA A 35 -3.97 -16.99 -0.72
N THR A 36 -4.39 -16.24 -1.75
CA THR A 36 -5.45 -16.63 -2.67
C THR A 36 -5.09 -17.89 -3.46
N SER A 37 -3.84 -18.02 -3.91
CA SER A 37 -3.39 -19.23 -4.62
C SER A 37 -3.49 -20.49 -3.76
N GLY A 38 -3.21 -20.37 -2.46
CA GLY A 38 -3.43 -21.44 -1.48
C GLY A 38 -4.92 -21.74 -1.29
N LEU A 39 -5.75 -20.71 -1.21
CA LEU A 39 -7.20 -20.85 -1.00
C LEU A 39 -7.92 -21.45 -2.21
N LEU A 40 -7.49 -21.12 -3.43
CA LEU A 40 -8.08 -21.61 -4.69
C LEU A 40 -7.50 -22.95 -5.17
N GLY A 41 -6.56 -23.53 -4.41
CA GLY A 41 -5.98 -24.85 -4.70
C GLY A 41 -4.86 -24.86 -5.74
N SER A 42 -4.39 -23.69 -6.17
CA SER A 42 -3.28 -23.56 -7.13
C SER A 42 -1.90 -23.73 -6.50
N ALA A 43 -1.80 -23.66 -5.18
CA ALA A 43 -0.55 -23.83 -4.42
C ALA A 43 -0.82 -24.53 -3.08
N ASN A 44 0.20 -25.17 -2.52
CA ASN A 44 0.12 -25.78 -1.19
C ASN A 44 0.14 -24.69 -0.10
N PRO A 45 -0.93 -24.51 0.70
CA PRO A 45 -1.00 -23.48 1.73
C PRO A 45 0.11 -23.59 2.79
N GLU A 46 0.60 -24.79 3.08
CA GLU A 46 1.67 -24.97 4.08
C GLU A 46 3.02 -24.44 3.57
N ALA A 47 3.28 -24.56 2.26
CA ALA A 47 4.51 -24.07 1.64
C ALA A 47 4.56 -22.54 1.56
N LEU A 48 3.41 -21.87 1.60
CA LEU A 48 3.32 -20.40 1.49
C LEU A 48 3.52 -19.68 2.83
N ARG A 49 3.56 -20.41 3.96
CA ARG A 49 3.60 -19.84 5.30
C ARG A 49 4.77 -18.89 5.52
N CYS A 50 5.97 -19.32 5.16
CA CYS A 50 7.18 -18.51 5.37
C CYS A 50 7.09 -17.24 4.55
N ALA A 51 6.79 -17.34 3.25
CA ALA A 51 6.67 -16.17 2.38
C ALA A 51 5.64 -15.15 2.90
N VAL A 52 4.45 -15.59 3.31
CA VAL A 52 3.42 -14.68 3.85
C VAL A 52 3.82 -14.10 5.20
N SER A 53 4.48 -14.88 6.07
CA SER A 53 4.98 -14.39 7.36
C SER A 53 6.12 -13.38 7.20
N ASP A 54 7.01 -13.60 6.23
CA ASP A 54 8.16 -12.73 5.95
C ASP A 54 7.68 -11.40 5.37
N SER A 55 6.71 -11.43 4.45
CA SER A 55 6.04 -10.23 3.94
C SER A 55 5.39 -9.41 5.07
N ASP A 56 4.63 -10.06 5.94
CA ASP A 56 3.98 -9.40 7.09
C ASP A 56 5.00 -8.77 8.04
N HIS A 57 6.09 -9.48 8.31
CA HIS A 57 7.18 -8.94 9.13
C HIS A 57 7.81 -7.71 8.46
N GLY A 58 8.07 -7.77 7.15
CA GLY A 58 8.59 -6.65 6.37
C GLY A 58 7.69 -5.43 6.41
N VAL A 59 6.38 -5.61 6.21
CA VAL A 59 5.39 -4.52 6.29
C VAL A 59 5.37 -3.90 7.68
N ASN A 60 5.40 -4.71 8.74
CA ASN A 60 5.46 -4.20 10.12
C ASN A 60 6.71 -3.35 10.39
N LEU A 61 7.86 -3.75 9.87
CA LEU A 61 9.08 -2.97 9.97
C LEU A 61 8.98 -1.62 9.23
N LEU A 62 8.40 -1.61 8.02
CA LEU A 62 8.15 -0.37 7.27
C LEU A 62 7.21 0.58 8.04
N VAL A 63 6.13 0.05 8.62
CA VAL A 63 5.19 0.84 9.46
C VAL A 63 5.91 1.44 10.67
N GLN A 64 6.75 0.65 11.34
CA GLN A 64 7.52 1.11 12.50
C GLN A 64 8.54 2.19 12.11
N GLN A 65 9.22 2.00 10.99
CA GLN A 65 10.16 2.98 10.45
C GLN A 65 9.46 4.31 10.14
N VAL A 66 8.35 4.28 9.38
CA VAL A 66 7.61 5.50 9.04
C VAL A 66 7.11 6.22 10.29
N ARG A 67 6.59 5.48 11.29
CA ARG A 67 6.18 6.09 12.56
C ARG A 67 7.33 6.82 13.25
N ARG A 68 8.51 6.21 13.31
CA ARG A 68 9.70 6.84 13.91
C ARG A 68 10.08 8.11 13.16
N GLU A 69 10.08 8.07 11.84
CA GLU A 69 10.42 9.22 11.00
C GLU A 69 9.42 10.36 11.15
N LEU A 70 8.12 10.05 11.23
CA LEU A 70 7.09 11.05 11.51
C LEU A 70 7.31 11.71 12.88
N VAL A 71 7.60 10.93 13.93
CA VAL A 71 7.90 11.49 15.25
C VAL A 71 9.12 12.41 15.20
N VAL A 72 10.21 11.99 14.58
CA VAL A 72 11.42 12.82 14.40
C VAL A 72 11.09 14.10 13.62
N HIS A 73 10.29 14.00 12.56
CA HIS A 73 9.87 15.15 11.76
C HIS A 73 9.10 16.18 12.58
N ALA A 74 8.14 15.71 13.40
CA ALA A 74 7.39 16.57 14.32
C ALA A 74 8.30 17.22 15.36
N SER A 75 9.21 16.46 15.97
CA SER A 75 10.14 16.98 16.98
C SER A 75 11.10 18.04 16.43
N VAL A 76 11.61 17.86 15.21
CA VAL A 76 12.55 18.80 14.57
C VAL A 76 11.84 20.05 14.04
N ARG A 77 10.64 19.90 13.44
CA ARG A 77 9.90 21.04 12.89
C ARG A 77 9.04 21.79 13.91
N GLY A 78 8.77 21.20 15.07
CA GLY A 78 7.95 21.80 16.11
C GLY A 78 6.58 22.25 15.60
N GLY A 79 6.16 23.46 15.94
CA GLY A 79 4.88 24.05 15.50
C GLY A 79 4.72 24.25 13.99
N HIS A 80 5.77 24.02 13.18
CA HIS A 80 5.72 24.05 11.73
C HIS A 80 5.48 22.67 11.08
N ALA A 81 5.35 21.62 11.89
CA ALA A 81 4.98 20.30 11.40
C ALA A 81 3.49 20.26 11.02
N ASP A 82 3.17 19.66 9.87
CA ASP A 82 1.79 19.42 9.45
C ASP A 82 1.25 18.16 10.13
N ILE A 83 0.98 18.27 11.43
CA ILE A 83 0.48 17.16 12.26
C ILE A 83 -0.80 16.53 11.68
N PRO A 84 -1.81 17.31 11.21
CA PRO A 84 -2.99 16.73 10.57
C PRO A 84 -2.64 15.84 9.36
N ALA A 85 -1.76 16.29 8.46
CA ALA A 85 -1.34 15.50 7.31
C ALA A 85 -0.63 14.20 7.73
N MET A 86 0.21 14.27 8.76
CA MET A 86 0.94 13.11 9.28
C MET A 86 0.01 12.06 9.90
N LEU A 87 -1.04 12.50 10.62
CA LEU A 87 -2.05 11.61 11.17
C LEU A 87 -2.86 10.92 10.08
N VAL A 88 -3.28 11.65 9.05
CA VAL A 88 -3.96 11.06 7.88
C VAL A 88 -3.07 10.04 7.19
N ALA A 89 -1.79 10.36 6.98
CA ALA A 89 -0.84 9.43 6.38
C ALA A 89 -0.66 8.17 7.23
N MET A 90 -0.57 8.30 8.56
CA MET A 90 -0.45 7.16 9.47
C MET A 90 -1.71 6.27 9.45
N SER A 91 -2.90 6.85 9.34
CA SER A 91 -4.15 6.08 9.17
C SER A 91 -4.15 5.28 7.87
N ILE A 92 -3.74 5.90 6.76
CA ILE A 92 -3.64 5.20 5.46
C ILE A 92 -2.63 4.05 5.54
N ILE A 93 -1.46 4.27 6.14
CA ILE A 93 -0.45 3.23 6.35
C ILE A 93 -1.03 2.05 7.13
N LYS A 94 -1.80 2.33 8.18
CA LYS A 94 -2.47 1.29 8.96
C LYS A 94 -3.56 0.56 8.18
N ASP A 95 -4.32 1.26 7.34
CA ASP A 95 -5.29 0.61 6.47
C ASP A 95 -4.62 -0.31 5.44
N VAL A 96 -3.43 0.05 4.94
CA VAL A 96 -2.64 -0.80 4.04
C VAL A 96 -2.14 -2.04 4.78
N GLU A 97 -1.51 -1.92 5.95
CA GLU A 97 -1.09 -3.08 6.79
C GLU A 97 -2.24 -4.08 7.01
N ARG A 98 -3.46 -3.58 7.24
CA ARG A 98 -4.63 -4.44 7.43
C ARG A 98 -4.95 -5.30 6.20
N VAL A 99 -4.60 -4.87 4.98
CA VAL A 99 -4.71 -5.69 3.76
C VAL A 99 -3.80 -6.92 3.88
N GLY A 100 -2.57 -6.75 4.34
CA GLY A 100 -1.65 -7.85 4.67
C GLY A 100 -2.20 -8.79 5.74
N ASP A 101 -2.83 -8.24 6.80
CA ASP A 101 -3.52 -9.05 7.81
C ASP A 101 -4.64 -9.91 7.23
N TYR A 102 -5.43 -9.38 6.29
CA TYR A 102 -6.46 -10.16 5.61
C TYR A 102 -5.85 -11.26 4.74
N ALA A 103 -4.72 -11.02 4.08
CA ALA A 103 -4.00 -12.06 3.35
C ALA A 103 -3.54 -13.20 4.28
N LYS A 104 -3.01 -12.88 5.47
CA LYS A 104 -2.70 -13.90 6.50
C LYS A 104 -3.93 -14.70 6.90
N GLN A 105 -5.08 -14.05 7.07
CA GLN A 105 -6.33 -14.72 7.41
C GLN A 105 -6.80 -15.66 6.30
N LEU A 106 -6.68 -15.26 5.03
CA LEU A 106 -7.00 -16.12 3.88
C LEU A 106 -6.09 -17.35 3.81
N LEU A 107 -4.78 -17.17 4.03
CA LEU A 107 -3.86 -18.31 4.08
C LEU A 107 -4.20 -19.24 5.25
N ARG A 108 -4.53 -18.69 6.42
CA ARG A 108 -4.98 -19.48 7.57
C ARG A 108 -6.25 -20.27 7.23
N LEU A 109 -7.22 -19.65 6.57
CA LEU A 109 -8.45 -20.31 6.12
C LEU A 109 -8.13 -21.48 5.18
N ALA A 110 -7.26 -21.26 4.19
CA ALA A 110 -6.81 -22.30 3.26
C ALA A 110 -6.17 -23.50 3.97
N ARG A 111 -5.46 -23.26 5.08
CA ARG A 111 -4.82 -24.31 5.88
C ARG A 111 -5.79 -25.10 6.77
N VAL A 112 -6.76 -24.42 7.39
CA VAL A 112 -7.69 -25.06 8.32
C VAL A 112 -8.81 -25.80 7.59
N ARG A 113 -9.37 -25.19 6.55
CA ARG A 113 -10.48 -25.75 5.77
C ARG A 113 -10.00 -26.65 4.64
N GLY A 114 -8.82 -26.35 4.09
CA GLY A 114 -8.41 -26.84 2.78
C GLY A 114 -8.84 -25.88 1.65
N PRO A 115 -8.27 -26.06 0.45
CA PRO A 115 -8.59 -25.25 -0.71
C PRO A 115 -10.02 -25.49 -1.20
N PHE A 116 -10.58 -24.52 -1.92
CA PHE A 116 -11.81 -24.70 -2.68
C PHE A 116 -11.56 -25.62 -3.87
N VAL A 117 -12.54 -26.47 -4.19
CA VAL A 117 -12.47 -27.37 -5.33
C VAL A 117 -12.57 -26.55 -6.62
N PRO A 118 -11.61 -26.65 -7.56
CA PRO A 118 -11.68 -25.92 -8.81
C PRO A 118 -12.96 -26.21 -9.60
N GLY A 119 -13.58 -25.16 -10.13
CA GLY A 119 -14.77 -25.27 -10.99
C GLY A 119 -16.11 -25.33 -10.26
N THR A 120 -16.14 -25.33 -8.93
CA THR A 120 -17.41 -25.12 -8.20
C THR A 120 -17.86 -23.65 -8.29
N ALA A 121 -19.14 -23.39 -8.04
CA ALA A 121 -19.69 -22.04 -8.08
C ALA A 121 -18.94 -21.10 -7.12
N GLU A 122 -18.61 -21.57 -5.92
CA GLU A 122 -17.88 -20.81 -4.90
C GLU A 122 -16.44 -20.51 -5.36
N HIS A 123 -15.77 -21.46 -6.02
CA HIS A 123 -14.42 -21.27 -6.54
C HIS A 123 -14.39 -20.20 -7.64
N VAL A 124 -15.37 -20.23 -8.55
CA VAL A 124 -15.52 -19.22 -9.61
C VAL A 124 -15.79 -17.84 -9.01
N GLU A 125 -16.69 -17.75 -8.04
CA GLU A 125 -17.03 -16.48 -7.38
C GLU A 125 -15.83 -15.89 -6.62
N LEU A 126 -15.11 -16.70 -5.85
CA LEU A 126 -13.91 -16.29 -5.12
C LEU A 126 -12.79 -15.84 -6.07
N THR A 127 -12.63 -16.51 -7.21
CA THR A 127 -11.68 -16.09 -8.25
C THR A 127 -12.04 -14.71 -8.81
N ALA A 128 -13.32 -14.46 -9.05
CA ALA A 128 -13.80 -13.15 -9.52
C ALA A 128 -13.57 -12.04 -8.48
N TYR A 129 -13.86 -12.28 -7.20
CA TYR A 129 -13.58 -11.32 -6.13
C TYR A 129 -12.08 -11.00 -6.02
N SER A 130 -11.24 -12.04 -6.04
CA SER A 130 -9.79 -11.88 -5.94
C SER A 130 -9.24 -11.05 -7.10
N SER A 131 -9.71 -11.31 -8.32
CA SER A 131 -9.34 -10.53 -9.51
C SER A 131 -9.77 -9.06 -9.40
N ARG A 132 -10.96 -8.80 -8.85
CA ARG A 132 -11.46 -7.43 -8.64
C ARG A 132 -10.60 -6.66 -7.62
N ILE A 133 -10.23 -7.31 -6.51
CA ILE A 133 -9.37 -6.70 -5.48
C ILE A 133 -7.98 -6.39 -6.05
N ALA A 134 -7.38 -7.34 -6.79
CA ALA A 134 -6.11 -7.11 -7.47
C ALA A 134 -6.17 -5.93 -8.47
N GLY A 135 -7.30 -5.79 -9.17
CA GLY A 135 -7.58 -4.65 -10.04
C GLY A 135 -7.61 -3.30 -9.30
N HIS A 136 -8.24 -3.24 -8.12
CA HIS A 136 -8.27 -2.02 -7.31
C HIS A 136 -6.89 -1.60 -6.82
N VAL A 137 -6.06 -2.54 -6.36
CA VAL A 137 -4.69 -2.23 -5.91
C VAL A 137 -3.84 -1.70 -7.08
N THR A 138 -3.98 -2.30 -8.27
CA THR A 138 -3.28 -1.87 -9.48
C THR A 138 -3.70 -0.47 -9.93
N ASP A 139 -4.99 -0.14 -9.86
CA ASP A 139 -5.53 1.18 -10.22
C ASP A 139 -5.00 2.29 -9.29
N VAL A 140 -4.99 2.06 -7.97
CA VAL A 140 -4.41 2.99 -6.98
C VAL A 140 -2.95 3.32 -7.35
N ARG A 141 -2.17 2.29 -7.72
CA ARG A 141 -0.78 2.47 -8.17
C ARG A 141 -0.67 3.25 -9.47
N GLY A 142 -1.52 2.95 -10.46
CA GLY A 142 -1.56 3.65 -11.74
C GLY A 142 -1.85 5.15 -11.59
N ARG A 143 -2.79 5.49 -10.70
CA ARG A 143 -3.14 6.88 -10.37
C ARG A 143 -1.99 7.61 -9.67
N ALA A 144 -1.32 6.96 -8.73
CA ALA A 144 -0.15 7.52 -8.05
C ALA A 144 1.01 7.79 -9.03
N GLY A 145 1.28 6.84 -9.95
CA GLY A 145 2.29 6.99 -10.99
C GLY A 145 2.00 8.15 -11.96
N ASN A 146 0.74 8.30 -12.41
CA ASN A 146 0.33 9.42 -13.26
C ASN A 146 0.41 10.77 -12.54
N ALA A 147 0.10 10.82 -11.24
CA ALA A 147 0.23 12.03 -10.43
C ALA A 147 1.70 12.49 -10.30
N ARG A 148 2.66 11.57 -10.20
CA ARG A 148 4.10 11.92 -10.17
C ARG A 148 4.60 12.45 -11.51
N ARG A 149 4.24 11.81 -12.63
CA ARG A 149 4.61 12.28 -13.98
C ARG A 149 4.11 13.69 -14.27
N THR A 150 2.86 13.98 -13.93
CA THR A 150 2.26 15.31 -14.14
C THR A 150 2.88 16.40 -13.26
N ARG A 151 3.32 16.06 -12.04
CA ARG A 151 4.08 16.99 -11.17
C ARG A 151 5.50 17.24 -11.67
N SER A 152 6.21 16.22 -12.13
CA SER A 152 7.55 16.36 -12.73
C SER A 152 7.51 17.26 -13.96
N HIS A 153 6.55 17.02 -14.86
CA HIS A 153 6.40 17.82 -16.08
C HIS A 153 6.02 19.29 -15.82
N ARG A 154 5.29 19.57 -14.73
CA ARG A 154 5.02 20.95 -14.26
C ARG A 154 6.20 21.60 -13.53
N ALA A 155 7.16 20.84 -13.03
CA ALA A 155 8.36 21.39 -12.38
C ALA A 155 9.39 21.88 -13.41
N ASP A 156 9.49 21.20 -14.57
CA ASP A 156 10.40 21.56 -15.67
C ASP A 156 9.96 22.80 -16.46
N HIS A 157 8.67 23.20 -16.37
CA HIS A 157 8.13 24.38 -17.06
C HIS A 157 7.97 25.62 -16.17
N ARG A 158 8.87 25.84 -15.19
CA ARG A 158 8.92 27.15 -14.51
C ARG A 158 9.40 28.22 -15.52
N PRO A 159 8.59 29.24 -15.87
CA PRO A 159 9.10 30.36 -16.64
C PRO A 159 10.21 31.04 -15.84
N ALA A 160 11.33 31.35 -16.50
CA ALA A 160 12.40 32.15 -15.92
C ALA A 160 11.80 33.42 -15.32
N SER A 161 12.10 33.69 -14.04
CA SER A 161 11.73 34.96 -13.42
C SER A 161 12.29 36.09 -14.28
N PRO A 162 11.48 37.09 -14.68
CA PRO A 162 12.03 38.26 -15.33
C PRO A 162 12.85 39.02 -14.29
N ASP A 163 14.14 39.21 -14.58
CA ASP A 163 15.06 40.05 -13.83
C ASP A 163 14.40 41.38 -13.46
N ARG A 164 14.32 41.67 -12.15
CA ARG A 164 14.22 43.01 -11.57
C ARG A 164 14.87 43.03 -10.20
#